data_AF-A0ABD3SK70-F1
#
_entry.id   AF-A0ABD3SK70-F1
#
_cell.length_a   1.000
_cell.length_b   1.000
_cell.length_c   1.000
_cell.angle_alpha   90.00
_cell.angle_beta   90.00
_cell.angle_gamma   90.00
#
_symmetry.space_group_name_H-M   'P 1'
#
loop_
_entity.id
_entity.type
_entity.pdbx_description
1 polymer ?
#
loop_
_entity_poly.entity_id
_entity_poly.type
_entity_poly.pdbx_seq_one_letter_code
_entity_poly.pdbx_strand_id
1 'polypeptide(L)'
;MASRDHIDDEDDFGGDFSGGNTARRSGNKRSFGDLDNDNDDIFVSKKANLKVEETAPGVATGMILSLRESLKNCQDELTRSQTKLEDANSEIEKWRSSFKNESFMSPSTIPEPKLVVSYLQNLRSSEESLREQLEKAKKKEAAFIVTFAKREQEIAELKSAVRDLRAQLKPPSMQARRLLLDPAIHEEFTRLKNLVEEKDKKVKELQDNIAAVSFTPQSKMGKMLMAKCKTLQEENEEIGNQANEGKIHELSMKLASQKSQNVELKSQFEGLIKQMEKLTGDADRSNELVVVLQEKLEEKEDEIQRLQHQLQHNSIIVEQINVSVDDEGVASIQQEQMEN
;
A
#
# COMPACT_ATOMS: atom_id res chain seq x y z
N MET A 1 -16.71 -7.84 -28.69
CA MET A 1 -15.67 -8.89 -28.79
C MET A 1 -16.00 -9.88 -27.69
N ALA A 2 -16.91 -10.85 -27.93
CA ALA A 2 -16.65 -12.17 -28.55
C ALA A 2 -15.53 -12.91 -27.80
N SER A 3 -15.64 -14.15 -27.32
CA SER A 3 -16.68 -15.17 -27.13
C SER A 3 -16.05 -16.17 -26.15
N ARG A 4 -16.83 -16.95 -25.38
CA ARG A 4 -16.29 -18.19 -24.83
C ARG A 4 -17.39 -19.25 -24.74
N ASP A 5 -17.17 -20.27 -25.54
CA ASP A 5 -18.06 -21.41 -25.78
C ASP A 5 -18.17 -22.31 -24.56
N HIS A 6 -19.40 -22.77 -24.37
CA HIS A 6 -19.87 -23.73 -23.40
C HIS A 6 -20.13 -25.04 -24.16
N ILE A 7 -19.34 -26.06 -23.85
CA ILE A 7 -19.56 -27.46 -24.27
C ILE A 7 -19.18 -28.30 -23.04
N ASP A 8 -20.20 -28.67 -22.27
CA ASP A 8 -20.15 -29.81 -21.36
C ASP A 8 -20.62 -31.02 -22.19
N ASP A 9 -19.70 -31.95 -22.45
CA ASP A 9 -20.04 -33.29 -22.90
C ASP A 9 -19.78 -34.27 -21.74
N GLU A 10 -20.90 -34.78 -21.27
CA GLU A 10 -21.12 -36.03 -20.55
C GLU A 10 -20.30 -37.18 -21.13
N ASP A 11 -19.62 -37.95 -20.27
CA ASP A 11 -19.40 -39.39 -20.50
C ASP A 11 -18.97 -40.05 -19.17
N ASP A 12 -19.98 -40.30 -18.34
CA ASP A 12 -19.97 -41.24 -17.22
C ASP A 12 -20.14 -42.67 -17.76
N PHE A 13 -19.13 -43.52 -17.55
CA PHE A 13 -19.27 -44.97 -17.78
C PHE A 13 -18.64 -45.78 -16.65
N GLY A 14 -19.26 -45.69 -15.48
CA GLY A 14 -19.13 -46.70 -14.42
C GLY A 14 -19.91 -47.96 -14.77
N GLY A 15 -19.18 -49.05 -15.04
CA GLY A 15 -19.75 -50.39 -15.20
C GLY A 15 -19.91 -51.09 -13.85
N ASP A 16 -21.13 -51.56 -13.57
CA ASP A 16 -21.37 -52.58 -12.56
C ASP A 16 -22.28 -53.69 -13.11
N PHE A 17 -21.96 -54.93 -12.75
CA PHE A 17 -22.52 -56.15 -13.33
C PHE A 17 -23.87 -56.52 -12.71
N SER A 18 -24.82 -57.03 -13.51
CA SER A 18 -25.79 -58.06 -13.10
C SER A 18 -26.44 -58.73 -14.31
N GLY A 19 -26.57 -60.05 -14.24
CA GLY A 19 -26.84 -60.94 -15.37
C GLY A 19 -28.29 -61.10 -15.83
N GLY A 20 -28.46 -61.85 -16.92
CA GLY A 20 -29.76 -62.28 -17.45
C GLY A 20 -29.60 -63.01 -18.79
N ASN A 21 -30.04 -64.27 -18.82
CA ASN A 21 -29.96 -65.20 -19.96
C ASN A 21 -30.66 -64.70 -21.25
N THR A 22 -30.12 -65.02 -22.43
CA THR A 22 -30.69 -65.95 -23.44
C THR A 22 -30.16 -65.70 -24.88
N ALA A 23 -29.76 -66.81 -25.52
CA ALA A 23 -30.00 -67.17 -26.92
C ALA A 23 -29.42 -66.32 -28.11
N ARG A 24 -28.44 -66.96 -28.78
CA ARG A 24 -28.36 -67.30 -30.23
C ARG A 24 -27.42 -66.51 -31.17
N ARG A 25 -26.55 -67.33 -31.83
CA ARG A 25 -25.87 -67.19 -33.14
C ARG A 25 -24.79 -66.09 -33.23
N SER A 26 -23.66 -66.21 -33.93
CA SER A 26 -23.12 -67.07 -34.99
C SER A 26 -21.60 -66.89 -34.91
N GLY A 27 -20.73 -67.91 -34.84
CA GLY A 27 -20.29 -68.72 -35.96
C GLY A 27 -18.77 -68.60 -36.14
N ASN A 28 -18.13 -69.72 -36.53
CA ASN A 28 -16.79 -69.89 -37.08
C ASN A 28 -15.63 -70.33 -36.15
N LYS A 29 -15.39 -71.66 -36.11
CA LYS A 29 -14.05 -72.28 -36.10
C LYS A 29 -14.09 -73.74 -36.58
N ARG A 30 -13.37 -73.97 -37.69
CA ARG A 30 -12.85 -75.24 -38.23
C ARG A 30 -11.90 -75.88 -37.20
N SER A 31 -11.49 -77.14 -37.20
CA SER A 31 -11.82 -78.41 -37.87
C SER A 31 -10.85 -79.41 -37.22
N PHE A 32 -11.32 -80.52 -36.66
CA PHE A 32 -10.47 -81.67 -36.32
C PHE A 32 -11.19 -82.91 -36.87
N GLY A 33 -10.63 -83.47 -37.92
CA GLY A 33 -11.06 -84.73 -38.52
C GLY A 33 -10.16 -85.84 -38.02
N ASP A 34 -10.78 -86.79 -37.35
CA ASP A 34 -10.27 -88.09 -36.96
C ASP A 34 -10.22 -88.99 -38.20
N LEU A 35 -9.16 -89.78 -38.37
CA LEU A 35 -8.97 -90.67 -39.52
C LEU A 35 -8.98 -92.13 -39.05
N ASP A 36 -10.13 -92.77 -39.22
CA ASP A 36 -10.25 -94.22 -39.18
C ASP A 36 -9.75 -94.83 -40.50
N ASN A 37 -8.63 -95.55 -40.36
CA ASN A 37 -8.40 -96.94 -40.77
C ASN A 37 -9.40 -97.56 -41.77
N ASP A 38 -8.93 -97.94 -42.96
CA ASP A 38 -9.38 -99.16 -43.65
C ASP A 38 -8.25 -99.73 -44.53
N ASN A 39 -8.01 -101.03 -44.33
CA ASN A 39 -7.07 -101.88 -45.03
C ASN A 39 -7.68 -102.35 -46.35
N ASP A 40 -6.96 -102.19 -47.47
CA ASP A 40 -7.27 -102.92 -48.70
C ASP A 40 -6.12 -103.87 -49.06
N ASP A 41 -6.43 -105.17 -48.91
CA ASP A 41 -5.62 -106.32 -49.34
C ASP A 41 -5.43 -106.33 -50.86
N ILE A 42 -4.21 -106.05 -51.29
CA ILE A 42 -3.76 -106.17 -52.68
C ILE A 42 -2.90 -107.43 -52.82
N PHE A 43 -3.49 -108.52 -53.34
CA PHE A 43 -2.88 -109.52 -54.24
C PHE A 43 -3.62 -110.88 -54.19
N VAL A 44 -4.41 -111.21 -55.22
CA VAL A 44 -4.48 -112.58 -55.75
C VAL A 44 -4.56 -112.53 -57.28
N SER A 45 -3.76 -113.41 -57.88
CA SER A 45 -3.34 -113.41 -59.28
C SER A 45 -4.30 -114.13 -60.24
N LYS A 46 -4.33 -113.63 -61.48
CA LYS A 46 -4.42 -114.32 -62.80
C LYS A 46 -5.24 -115.62 -62.90
N LYS A 47 -6.21 -115.62 -63.85
CA LYS A 47 -6.15 -116.50 -65.05
C LYS A 47 -7.12 -116.03 -66.15
N ALA A 48 -6.60 -115.32 -67.15
CA ALA A 48 -7.27 -115.10 -68.43
C ALA A 48 -6.96 -116.29 -69.35
N ASN A 49 -7.99 -116.99 -69.83
CA ASN A 49 -7.85 -117.96 -70.91
C ASN A 49 -7.97 -117.22 -72.25
N LEU A 50 -6.87 -117.26 -73.01
CA LEU A 50 -6.77 -116.79 -74.39
C LEU A 50 -7.68 -117.62 -75.29
N LYS A 51 -8.58 -116.96 -76.02
CA LYS A 51 -9.16 -117.50 -77.26
C LYS A 51 -8.73 -116.56 -78.39
N VAL A 52 -7.86 -117.10 -79.24
CA VAL A 52 -7.29 -116.45 -80.42
C VAL A 52 -8.41 -116.19 -81.42
N GLU A 53 -8.65 -114.91 -81.72
CA GLU A 53 -9.42 -114.46 -82.87
C GLU A 53 -8.50 -113.55 -83.69
N GLU A 54 -8.40 -113.80 -85.00
CA GLU A 54 -7.49 -113.13 -85.93
C GLU A 54 -7.65 -111.60 -85.87
N THR A 55 -6.73 -110.94 -85.18
CA THR A 55 -6.74 -109.48 -85.04
C THR A 55 -6.23 -108.80 -86.31
N ALA A 56 -7.05 -107.90 -86.84
CA ALA A 56 -6.78 -107.07 -88.02
C ALA A 56 -5.41 -106.33 -87.95
N PRO A 57 -4.76 -106.04 -89.09
CA PRO A 57 -3.39 -105.49 -89.16
C PRO A 57 -3.14 -104.21 -88.35
N GLY A 58 -4.18 -103.38 -88.14
CA GLY A 58 -4.09 -102.16 -87.32
C GLY A 58 -4.01 -102.43 -85.81
N VAL A 59 -4.60 -103.52 -85.32
CA VAL A 59 -4.63 -103.86 -83.89
C VAL A 59 -3.26 -104.36 -83.42
N ALA A 60 -2.59 -105.20 -84.22
CA ALA A 60 -1.22 -105.64 -83.93
C ALA A 60 -0.22 -104.47 -83.93
N THR A 61 -0.36 -103.52 -84.88
CA THR A 61 0.49 -102.33 -84.95
C THR A 61 0.27 -101.41 -83.74
N GLY A 62 -0.98 -101.21 -83.31
CA GLY A 62 -1.32 -100.44 -82.10
C GLY A 62 -0.76 -101.08 -80.82
N MET A 63 -0.80 -102.40 -80.70
CA MET A 63 -0.17 -103.11 -79.57
C MET A 63 1.35 -102.95 -79.57
N ILE A 64 2.02 -103.05 -80.73
CA ILE A 64 3.48 -102.86 -80.82
C ILE A 64 3.89 -101.44 -80.42
N LEU A 65 3.15 -100.41 -80.85
CA LEU A 65 3.44 -99.02 -80.46
C LEU A 65 3.21 -98.81 -78.96
N SER A 66 2.11 -99.34 -78.41
CA SER A 66 1.82 -99.25 -76.97
C SER A 66 2.90 -99.95 -76.13
N LEU A 67 3.39 -101.11 -76.59
CA LEU A 67 4.49 -101.82 -75.93
C LEU A 67 5.82 -101.07 -76.04
N ARG A 68 6.11 -100.42 -77.18
CA ARG A 68 7.31 -99.58 -77.32
C ARG A 68 7.26 -98.34 -76.44
N GLU A 69 6.11 -97.68 -76.36
CA GLU A 69 5.88 -96.55 -75.47
C GLU A 69 6.00 -96.97 -74.00
N SER A 70 5.38 -98.09 -73.62
CA SER A 70 5.51 -98.66 -72.27
C SER A 70 6.94 -99.07 -71.94
N LEU A 71 7.67 -99.67 -72.89
CA LEU A 71 9.09 -100.00 -72.74
C LEU A 71 9.92 -98.73 -72.54
N LYS A 72 9.65 -97.67 -73.32
CA LYS A 72 10.34 -96.40 -73.22
C LYS A 72 10.08 -95.71 -71.87
N ASN A 73 8.82 -95.70 -71.41
CA ASN A 73 8.45 -95.18 -70.09
C ASN A 73 9.14 -95.97 -68.96
N CYS A 74 9.17 -97.31 -69.03
CA CYS A 74 9.90 -98.13 -68.07
C CYS A 74 11.40 -97.81 -68.06
N GLN A 75 11.98 -97.55 -69.23
CA GLN A 75 13.40 -97.20 -69.35
C GLN A 75 13.69 -95.83 -68.74
N ASP A 76 12.82 -94.85 -68.95
CA ASP A 76 12.95 -93.51 -68.36
C ASP A 76 12.74 -93.56 -66.83
N GLU A 77 11.78 -94.33 -66.33
CA GLU A 77 11.62 -94.58 -64.87
C GLU A 77 12.83 -95.27 -64.25
N LEU A 78 13.45 -96.22 -64.96
CA LEU A 78 14.68 -96.86 -64.52
C LEU A 78 15.81 -95.84 -64.39
N THR A 79 16.00 -94.96 -65.39
CA THR A 79 17.04 -93.92 -65.30
C THR A 79 16.78 -92.95 -64.14
N ARG A 80 15.52 -92.56 -63.90
CA ARG A 80 15.15 -91.70 -62.76
C ARG A 80 15.40 -92.38 -61.41
N SER A 81 15.15 -93.68 -61.33
CA SER A 81 15.40 -94.47 -60.13
C SER A 81 16.91 -94.62 -59.88
N GLN A 82 17.69 -94.80 -60.95
CA GLN A 82 19.15 -94.82 -60.92
C GLN A 82 19.73 -93.51 -60.39
N THR A 83 19.25 -92.35 -60.85
CA THR A 83 19.75 -91.05 -60.37
C THR A 83 19.42 -90.81 -58.91
N LYS A 84 18.19 -91.13 -58.47
CA LYS A 84 17.83 -91.02 -57.05
C LYS A 84 18.67 -91.92 -56.16
N LEU A 85 19.02 -93.11 -56.65
CA LEU A 85 19.91 -94.02 -55.93
C LEU A 85 21.33 -93.45 -55.81
N GLU A 86 21.85 -92.83 -56.87
CA GLU A 86 23.16 -92.16 -56.87
C GLU A 86 23.19 -90.95 -55.93
N ASP A 87 22.12 -90.14 -55.93
CA ASP A 87 21.95 -89.00 -55.02
C ASP A 87 21.92 -89.46 -53.55
N ALA A 88 21.14 -90.51 -53.26
CA ALA A 88 21.07 -91.10 -51.93
C ALA A 88 22.41 -91.70 -51.50
N ASN A 89 23.14 -92.37 -52.41
CA ASN A 89 24.49 -92.88 -52.14
C ASN A 89 25.47 -91.75 -51.84
N SER A 90 25.42 -90.66 -52.60
CA SER A 90 26.26 -89.47 -52.37
C SER A 90 25.97 -88.83 -51.01
N GLU A 91 24.70 -88.79 -50.60
CA GLU A 91 24.30 -88.32 -49.27
C GLU A 91 24.81 -89.26 -48.16
N ILE A 92 24.70 -90.58 -48.33
CA ILE A 92 25.25 -91.57 -47.38
C ILE A 92 26.77 -91.40 -47.23
N GLU A 93 27.50 -91.21 -48.33
CA GLU A 93 28.95 -90.98 -48.28
C GLU A 93 29.32 -89.65 -47.60
N LYS A 94 28.50 -88.61 -47.79
CA LYS A 94 28.64 -87.35 -47.03
C LYS A 94 28.46 -87.59 -45.53
N TRP A 95 27.42 -88.31 -45.11
CA TRP A 95 27.22 -88.67 -43.71
C TRP A 95 28.39 -89.48 -43.15
N ARG A 96 28.85 -90.52 -43.87
CA ARG A 96 30.03 -91.32 -43.48
C ARG A 96 31.27 -90.46 -43.30
N SER A 97 31.50 -89.50 -44.20
CA SER A 97 32.64 -88.58 -44.13
C SER A 97 32.55 -87.66 -42.91
N SER A 98 31.37 -87.10 -42.60
CA SER A 98 31.16 -86.29 -41.40
C SER A 98 31.42 -87.07 -40.12
N PHE A 99 30.87 -88.28 -40.01
CA PHE A 99 31.11 -89.16 -38.84
C PHE A 99 32.57 -89.58 -38.69
N LYS A 100 33.33 -89.65 -39.78
CA LYS A 100 34.76 -89.96 -39.75
C LYS A 100 35.62 -88.75 -39.34
N ASN A 101 35.21 -87.54 -39.73
CA ASN A 101 35.99 -86.32 -39.53
C ASN A 101 35.70 -85.63 -38.19
N GLU A 102 34.51 -85.77 -37.62
CA GLU A 102 34.19 -85.16 -36.33
C GLU A 102 34.67 -86.03 -35.15
N SER A 103 35.42 -85.42 -34.23
CA SER A 103 36.08 -86.09 -33.10
C SER A 103 35.14 -86.50 -31.95
N PHE A 104 33.86 -86.73 -32.22
CA PHE A 104 32.88 -87.08 -31.20
C PHE A 104 33.05 -88.53 -30.68
N MET A 105 33.98 -89.32 -31.23
CA MET A 105 34.17 -90.75 -30.90
C MET A 105 35.65 -91.12 -30.77
N SER A 106 35.97 -92.02 -29.83
CA SER A 106 37.31 -92.64 -29.71
C SER A 106 37.65 -93.48 -30.95
N PRO A 107 38.91 -93.51 -31.46
CA PRO A 107 39.24 -93.99 -32.81
C PRO A 107 39.07 -95.49 -33.09
N SER A 108 38.54 -96.29 -32.15
CA SER A 108 38.63 -97.76 -32.20
C SER A 108 37.30 -98.51 -32.06
N THR A 109 36.15 -97.84 -32.15
CA THR A 109 34.85 -98.53 -32.12
C THR A 109 33.94 -98.01 -33.21
N ILE A 110 33.43 -98.91 -34.06
CA ILE A 110 32.38 -98.63 -35.04
C ILE A 110 31.14 -98.20 -34.23
N PRO A 111 30.57 -97.00 -34.46
CA PRO A 111 29.41 -96.55 -33.71
C PRO A 111 28.22 -97.48 -33.96
N GLU A 112 27.78 -98.19 -32.92
CA GLU A 112 26.54 -98.96 -33.00
C GLU A 112 25.40 -97.95 -33.24
N PRO A 113 24.58 -98.10 -34.31
CA PRO A 113 23.56 -97.11 -34.68
C PRO A 113 22.62 -96.74 -33.52
N LYS A 114 22.35 -97.69 -32.61
CA LYS A 114 21.56 -97.48 -31.40
C LYS A 114 22.17 -96.45 -30.45
N LEU A 115 23.50 -96.43 -30.30
CA LEU A 115 24.19 -95.49 -29.41
C LEU A 115 24.09 -94.07 -29.96
N VAL A 116 24.28 -93.87 -31.26
CA VAL A 116 24.13 -92.57 -31.94
C VAL A 116 22.69 -92.06 -31.82
N VAL A 117 21.70 -92.94 -32.09
CA VAL A 117 20.28 -92.59 -31.94
C VAL A 117 19.94 -92.20 -30.49
N SER A 118 20.46 -92.95 -29.51
CA SER A 118 20.24 -92.62 -28.09
C SER A 118 20.87 -91.29 -27.68
N TYR A 119 22.07 -90.97 -28.19
CA TYR A 119 22.74 -89.70 -27.94
C TYR A 119 21.97 -88.53 -28.58
N LEU A 120 21.52 -88.68 -29.82
CA LEU A 120 20.69 -87.67 -30.48
C LEU A 120 19.36 -87.46 -29.76
N GLN A 121 18.73 -88.53 -29.26
CA GLN A 121 17.50 -88.43 -28.48
C GLN A 121 17.74 -87.72 -27.14
N ASN A 122 18.84 -88.03 -26.44
CA ASN A 122 19.23 -87.35 -25.21
C ASN A 122 19.54 -85.87 -25.48
N LEU A 123 20.31 -85.56 -26.52
CA LEU A 123 20.63 -84.19 -26.91
C LEU A 123 19.37 -83.40 -27.23
N ARG A 124 18.45 -83.98 -28.01
CA ARG A 124 17.14 -83.39 -28.32
C ARG A 124 16.32 -83.12 -27.04
N SER A 125 16.29 -84.06 -26.11
CA SER A 125 15.59 -83.87 -24.83
C SER A 125 16.24 -82.77 -23.97
N SER A 126 17.57 -82.67 -23.98
CA SER A 126 18.31 -81.64 -23.26
C SER A 126 18.11 -80.24 -23.89
N GLU A 127 18.08 -80.17 -25.22
CA GLU A 127 17.76 -78.96 -25.97
C GLU A 127 16.34 -78.48 -25.65
N GLU A 128 15.37 -79.39 -25.66
CA GLU A 128 13.97 -79.09 -25.33
C GLU A 128 13.82 -78.62 -23.88
N SER A 129 14.53 -79.26 -22.94
CA SER A 129 14.56 -78.83 -21.53
C SER A 129 15.17 -77.43 -21.35
N LEU A 130 16.30 -77.14 -21.99
CA LEU A 130 16.93 -75.82 -21.94
C LEU A 130 16.04 -74.75 -22.59
N ARG A 131 15.37 -75.09 -23.69
CA ARG A 131 14.40 -74.21 -24.34
C ARG A 131 13.22 -73.90 -23.41
N GLU A 132 12.70 -74.89 -22.69
CA GLU A 132 11.63 -74.67 -21.71
C GLU A 132 12.11 -73.78 -20.54
N GLN A 133 13.33 -73.98 -20.04
CA GLN A 133 13.91 -73.14 -18.99
C GLN A 133 14.12 -71.70 -19.46
N LEU A 134 14.58 -71.50 -20.70
CA LEU A 134 14.73 -70.18 -21.32
C LEU A 134 13.37 -69.48 -21.42
N GLU A 135 12.33 -70.18 -21.87
CA GLU A 135 10.98 -69.60 -21.95
C GLU A 135 10.39 -69.29 -20.57
N LYS A 136 10.66 -70.11 -19.56
CA LYS A 136 10.32 -69.80 -18.15
C LYS A 136 11.09 -68.56 -17.64
N ALA A 137 12.38 -68.44 -17.97
CA ALA A 137 13.19 -67.28 -17.58
C ALA A 137 12.69 -66.00 -18.25
N LYS A 138 12.41 -66.01 -19.56
CA LYS A 138 11.83 -64.88 -20.30
C LYS A 138 10.47 -64.46 -19.74
N LYS A 139 9.60 -65.42 -19.40
CA LYS A 139 8.31 -65.12 -18.76
C LYS A 139 8.49 -64.46 -17.39
N LYS A 140 9.44 -64.93 -16.58
CA LYS A 140 9.78 -64.32 -15.28
C LYS A 140 10.36 -62.92 -15.44
N GLU A 141 11.26 -62.72 -16.39
CA GLU A 141 11.84 -61.42 -16.71
C GLU A 141 10.76 -60.42 -17.14
N ALA A 142 9.87 -60.81 -18.06
CA ALA A 142 8.74 -59.99 -18.47
C ALA A 142 7.81 -59.63 -17.29
N ALA A 143 7.54 -60.58 -16.40
CA ALA A 143 6.78 -60.33 -15.18
C ALA A 143 7.50 -59.32 -14.27
N PHE A 144 8.81 -59.44 -14.10
CA PHE A 144 9.60 -58.49 -13.32
C PHE A 144 9.56 -57.09 -13.92
N ILE A 145 9.75 -56.94 -15.23
CA ILE A 145 9.66 -55.64 -15.93
C ILE A 145 8.31 -54.96 -15.63
N VAL A 146 7.19 -55.70 -15.74
CA VAL A 146 5.86 -55.16 -15.43
C VAL A 146 5.75 -54.76 -13.95
N THR A 147 6.25 -55.57 -13.02
CA THR A 147 6.20 -55.22 -11.59
C THR A 147 7.08 -54.02 -11.23
N PHE A 148 8.25 -53.89 -11.87
CA PHE A 148 9.13 -52.74 -11.68
C PHE A 148 8.47 -51.47 -12.22
N ALA A 149 7.91 -51.50 -13.42
CA ALA A 149 7.17 -50.38 -13.99
C ALA A 149 6.02 -49.92 -13.08
N LYS A 150 5.25 -50.87 -12.50
CA LYS A 150 4.18 -50.56 -11.53
C LYS A 150 4.72 -49.93 -10.25
N ARG A 151 5.83 -50.43 -9.71
CA ARG A 151 6.49 -49.85 -8.52
C ARG A 151 7.04 -48.45 -8.80
N GLU A 152 7.61 -48.22 -9.97
CA GLU A 152 8.10 -46.89 -10.37
C GLU A 152 6.96 -45.88 -10.53
N GLN A 153 5.85 -46.32 -11.12
CA GLN A 153 4.61 -45.54 -11.19
C GLN A 153 4.08 -45.17 -9.80
N GLU A 154 3.99 -46.14 -8.88
CA GLU A 154 3.56 -45.91 -7.49
C GLU A 154 4.49 -44.93 -6.76
N ILE A 155 5.82 -45.06 -6.94
CA ILE A 155 6.79 -44.10 -6.40
C ILE A 155 6.58 -42.69 -6.97
N ALA A 156 6.26 -42.56 -8.26
CA ALA A 156 5.99 -41.27 -8.89
C ALA A 156 4.70 -40.64 -8.34
N GLU A 157 3.64 -41.42 -8.15
CA GLU A 157 2.38 -40.99 -7.55
C GLU A 157 2.57 -40.55 -6.09
N LEU A 158 3.27 -41.35 -5.27
CA LEU A 158 3.61 -41.00 -3.89
C LEU A 158 4.46 -39.72 -3.82
N LYS A 159 5.44 -39.56 -4.72
CA LYS A 159 6.23 -38.32 -4.82
C LYS A 159 5.35 -37.12 -5.17
N SER A 160 4.35 -37.28 -6.03
CA SER A 160 3.39 -36.22 -6.34
C SER A 160 2.54 -35.87 -5.13
N ALA A 161 1.93 -36.87 -4.47
CA ALA A 161 1.13 -36.67 -3.26
C ALA A 161 1.92 -35.95 -2.15
N VAL A 162 3.20 -36.28 -1.97
CA VAL A 162 4.08 -35.57 -1.02
C VAL A 162 4.30 -34.12 -1.42
N ARG A 163 4.48 -33.81 -2.72
CA ARG A 163 4.59 -32.42 -3.18
C ARG A 163 3.30 -31.64 -2.94
N ASP A 164 2.15 -32.25 -3.19
CA ASP A 164 0.84 -31.63 -2.99
C ASP A 164 0.56 -31.39 -1.51
N LEU A 165 0.82 -32.38 -0.65
CA LEU A 165 0.72 -32.22 0.80
C LEU A 165 1.70 -31.16 1.33
N ARG A 166 2.93 -31.09 0.81
CA ARG A 166 3.87 -30.01 1.14
C ARG A 166 3.38 -28.65 0.68
N ALA A 167 2.70 -28.58 -0.47
CA ALA A 167 2.08 -27.35 -0.97
C ALA A 167 0.89 -26.93 -0.10
N GLN A 168 0.09 -27.87 0.39
CA GLN A 168 -0.98 -27.63 1.36
C GLN A 168 -0.43 -27.21 2.73
N LEU A 169 0.70 -27.78 3.16
CA LEU A 169 1.35 -27.44 4.43
C LEU A 169 2.05 -26.08 4.39
N LYS A 170 2.51 -25.63 3.21
CA LYS A 170 2.91 -24.24 3.01
C LYS A 170 1.66 -23.37 3.12
N PRO A 171 1.47 -22.58 4.19
CA PRO A 171 0.20 -21.91 4.41
C PRO A 171 -0.12 -20.96 3.26
N PRO A 172 -1.28 -21.10 2.56
CA PRO A 172 -1.63 -20.20 1.47
C PRO A 172 -1.99 -18.78 1.92
N SER A 173 -2.19 -18.52 3.21
CA SER A 173 -2.41 -17.17 3.72
C SER A 173 -2.25 -17.10 5.24
N MET A 174 -1.98 -15.90 5.74
CA MET A 174 -1.96 -15.55 7.17
C MET A 174 -3.26 -15.92 7.93
N GLN A 175 -4.37 -16.21 7.24
CA GLN A 175 -5.65 -16.61 7.87
C GLN A 175 -5.60 -17.99 8.52
N ALA A 176 -4.93 -18.98 7.92
CA ALA A 176 -4.78 -20.29 8.56
C ALA A 176 -3.92 -20.20 9.84
N ARG A 177 -2.96 -19.26 9.87
CA ARG A 177 -2.19 -18.93 11.07
C ARG A 177 -3.03 -18.24 12.15
N ARG A 178 -4.08 -17.48 11.78
CA ARG A 178 -5.08 -16.93 12.70
C ARG A 178 -6.07 -17.99 13.21
N LEU A 179 -6.40 -19.00 12.41
CA LEU A 179 -7.26 -20.12 12.80
C LEU A 179 -6.56 -21.15 13.70
N LEU A 180 -5.23 -21.29 13.58
CA LEU A 180 -4.40 -22.17 14.42
C LEU A 180 -3.90 -21.51 15.71
N LEU A 181 -4.00 -20.20 15.84
CA LEU A 181 -3.99 -19.55 17.14
C LEU A 181 -5.40 -19.71 17.70
N ASP A 182 -5.54 -20.28 18.89
CA ASP A 182 -6.80 -20.23 19.64
C ASP A 182 -7.35 -18.80 19.53
N PRO A 183 -8.61 -18.59 19.11
CA PRO A 183 -9.20 -17.25 18.97
C PRO A 183 -8.96 -16.36 20.21
N ALA A 184 -8.94 -16.94 21.42
CA ALA A 184 -8.61 -16.24 22.65
C ALA A 184 -7.13 -15.85 22.74
N ILE A 185 -6.21 -16.70 22.28
CA ILE A 185 -4.77 -16.39 22.21
C ILE A 185 -4.50 -15.30 21.17
N HIS A 186 -5.17 -15.35 20.01
CA HIS A 186 -5.03 -14.29 18.99
C HIS A 186 -5.54 -12.94 19.50
N GLU A 187 -6.66 -12.96 20.22
CA GLU A 187 -7.22 -11.77 20.85
C GLU A 187 -6.29 -11.21 21.93
N GLU A 188 -5.75 -12.05 22.82
CA GLU A 188 -4.75 -11.61 23.83
C GLU A 188 -3.47 -11.10 23.18
N PHE A 189 -2.97 -11.74 22.12
CA PHE A 189 -1.78 -11.26 21.41
C PHE A 189 -2.04 -9.90 20.73
N THR A 190 -3.23 -9.71 20.16
CA THR A 190 -3.63 -8.44 19.56
C THR A 190 -3.79 -7.35 20.63
N ARG A 191 -4.41 -7.69 21.77
CA ARG A 191 -4.55 -6.79 22.92
C ARG A 191 -3.18 -6.39 23.48
N LEU A 192 -2.27 -7.34 23.67
CA LEU A 192 -0.91 -7.10 24.12
C LEU A 192 -0.12 -6.25 23.13
N LYS A 193 -0.23 -6.51 21.82
CA LYS A 193 0.40 -5.68 20.78
C LYS A 193 -0.08 -4.24 20.83
N ASN A 194 -1.40 -4.03 20.89
CA ASN A 194 -1.99 -2.69 21.00
C ASN A 194 -1.58 -1.99 22.30
N LEU A 195 -1.53 -2.72 23.42
CA LEU A 195 -1.09 -2.19 24.71
C LEU A 195 0.39 -1.78 24.67
N VAL A 196 1.25 -2.56 24.03
CA VAL A 196 2.66 -2.21 23.84
C VAL A 196 2.79 -0.95 22.98
N GLU A 197 2.09 -0.89 21.84
CA GLU A 197 2.09 0.29 20.96
C GLU A 197 1.59 1.56 21.69
N GLU A 198 0.51 1.44 22.48
CA GLU A 198 -0.02 2.54 23.30
C GLU A 198 1.00 3.01 24.36
N LYS A 199 1.65 2.07 25.05
CA LYS A 199 2.65 2.37 26.08
C LYS A 199 3.91 2.98 25.47
N ASP A 200 4.38 2.50 24.32
CA ASP A 200 5.52 3.07 23.59
C ASP A 200 5.22 4.50 23.15
N LYS A 201 4.01 4.76 22.65
CA LYS A 201 3.55 6.12 22.35
C LYS A 201 3.57 6.99 23.60
N LYS A 202 3.08 6.48 24.75
CA LYS A 202 3.09 7.22 26.02
C LYS A 202 4.50 7.50 26.52
N VAL A 203 5.41 6.54 26.40
CA VAL A 203 6.83 6.71 26.74
C VAL A 203 7.45 7.80 25.88
N LYS A 204 7.19 7.78 24.56
CA LYS A 204 7.68 8.82 23.66
C LYS A 204 7.11 10.20 24.00
N GLU A 205 5.81 10.31 24.24
CA GLU A 205 5.18 11.56 24.69
C GLU A 205 5.79 12.07 26.01
N LEU A 206 6.02 11.19 26.99
CA LEU A 206 6.64 11.57 28.26
C LEU A 206 8.10 11.96 28.08
N GLN A 207 8.86 11.28 27.21
CA GLN A 207 10.22 11.66 26.85
C GLN A 207 10.27 13.02 26.15
N ASP A 208 9.35 13.28 25.22
CA ASP A 208 9.22 14.56 24.52
C ASP A 208 8.82 15.68 25.50
N ASN A 209 7.91 15.39 26.43
CA ASN A 209 7.55 16.34 27.50
C ASN A 209 8.71 16.59 28.46
N ILE A 210 9.46 15.56 28.85
CA ILE A 210 10.68 15.73 29.65
C ILE A 210 11.69 16.55 28.87
N ALA A 211 11.89 16.29 27.58
CA ALA A 211 12.79 17.07 26.73
C ALA A 211 12.35 18.54 26.65
N ALA A 212 11.06 18.79 26.45
CA ALA A 212 10.46 20.13 26.39
C ALA A 212 10.55 20.87 27.74
N VAL A 213 10.34 20.17 28.86
CA VAL A 213 10.41 20.73 30.22
C VAL A 213 11.85 20.81 30.73
N SER A 214 12.78 20.02 30.16
CA SER A 214 14.21 20.09 30.41
C SER A 214 14.86 21.29 29.70
N PHE A 215 14.29 22.47 29.95
CA PHE A 215 15.03 23.69 29.75
C PHE A 215 16.33 23.59 30.55
N THR A 216 17.43 23.39 29.84
CA THR A 216 18.77 23.37 30.41
C THR A 216 19.35 24.75 30.12
N PRO A 217 19.49 25.63 31.14
CA PRO A 217 20.04 26.97 30.96
C PRO A 217 21.43 26.96 30.30
N GLN A 218 22.14 25.83 30.38
CA GLN A 218 23.47 25.62 29.84
C GLN A 218 23.49 25.11 28.39
N SER A 219 22.38 24.59 27.84
CA SER A 219 22.33 24.17 26.43
C SER A 219 22.41 25.38 25.50
N LYS A 220 22.88 25.18 24.26
CA LYS A 220 22.98 26.26 23.26
C LYS A 220 21.62 26.96 23.03
N MET A 221 20.54 26.19 22.98
CA MET A 221 19.17 26.70 22.83
C MET A 221 18.69 27.39 24.11
N GLY A 222 18.95 26.80 25.28
CA GLY A 222 18.58 27.39 26.57
C GLY A 222 19.28 28.71 26.85
N LYS A 223 20.58 28.82 26.55
CA LYS A 223 21.35 30.07 26.62
C LYS A 223 20.79 31.16 25.69
N MET A 224 20.42 30.79 24.47
CA MET A 224 19.83 31.72 23.49
C MET A 224 18.46 32.23 23.96
N LEU A 225 17.62 31.34 24.50
CA LEU A 225 16.34 31.73 25.08
C LEU A 225 16.49 32.60 26.33
N MET A 226 17.40 32.28 27.26
CA MET A 226 17.69 33.15 28.41
C MET A 226 18.18 34.53 27.96
N ALA A 227 19.09 34.58 26.98
CA ALA A 227 19.58 35.84 26.43
C ALA A 227 18.42 36.66 25.83
N LYS A 228 17.52 36.01 25.07
CA LYS A 228 16.34 36.67 24.50
C LYS A 228 15.35 37.15 25.58
N CYS A 229 15.11 36.35 26.62
CA CYS A 229 14.29 36.77 27.76
C CYS A 229 14.91 37.98 28.47
N LYS A 230 16.23 37.97 28.68
CA LYS A 230 16.97 39.08 29.30
C LYS A 230 16.89 40.35 28.46
N THR A 231 17.10 40.27 27.15
CA THR A 231 16.96 41.43 26.26
C THR A 231 15.52 41.96 26.21
N LEU A 232 14.51 41.09 26.13
CA LEU A 232 13.11 41.53 26.16
C LEU A 232 12.73 42.16 27.50
N GLN A 233 13.32 41.69 28.60
CA GLN A 233 13.11 42.29 29.92
C GLN A 233 13.78 43.66 30.03
N GLU A 234 15.01 43.80 29.53
CA GLU A 234 15.71 45.09 29.42
C GLU A 234 14.93 46.08 28.53
N GLU A 235 14.43 45.65 27.36
CA GLU A 235 13.59 46.47 26.48
C GLU A 235 12.29 46.93 27.17
N ASN A 236 11.62 46.03 27.90
CA ASN A 236 10.38 46.39 28.62
C ASN A 236 10.64 47.36 29.77
N GLU A 237 11.74 47.17 30.51
CA GLU A 237 12.19 48.10 31.55
C GLU A 237 12.51 49.47 30.94
N GLU A 238 13.18 49.51 29.79
CA GLU A 238 13.47 50.75 29.07
C GLU A 238 12.19 51.45 28.58
N ILE A 239 11.23 50.72 27.99
CA ILE A 239 9.92 51.26 27.60
C ILE A 239 9.18 51.83 28.83
N GLY A 240 9.20 51.11 29.95
CA GLY A 240 8.61 51.56 31.20
C GLY A 240 9.29 52.83 31.73
N ASN A 241 10.62 52.90 31.65
CA ASN A 241 11.39 54.07 32.04
C ASN A 241 11.09 55.26 31.13
N GLN A 242 11.09 55.10 29.80
CA GLN A 242 10.76 56.16 28.86
C GLN A 242 9.33 56.69 29.07
N ALA A 243 8.36 55.82 29.34
CA ALA A 243 6.99 56.24 29.64
C ALA A 243 6.90 57.03 30.95
N ASN A 244 7.59 56.58 31.99
CA ASN A 244 7.64 57.26 33.29
C ASN A 244 8.37 58.60 33.20
N GLU A 245 9.54 58.63 32.56
CA GLU A 245 10.34 59.83 32.31
C GLU A 245 9.56 60.84 31.47
N GLY A 246 8.89 60.41 30.42
CA GLY A 246 8.06 61.28 29.58
C GLY A 246 6.95 61.97 30.36
N LYS A 247 6.22 61.22 31.20
CA LYS A 247 5.16 61.78 32.05
C LYS A 247 5.71 62.71 33.13
N ILE A 248 6.84 62.37 33.73
CA ILE A 248 7.53 63.22 34.73
C ILE A 248 8.00 64.52 34.07
N HIS A 249 8.58 64.46 32.87
CA HIS A 249 9.05 65.63 32.13
C HIS A 249 7.89 66.55 31.75
N GLU A 250 6.78 66.01 31.24
CA GLU A 250 5.57 66.78 30.91
C GLU A 250 5.00 67.49 32.15
N LEU A 251 4.88 66.77 33.27
CA LEU A 251 4.41 67.36 34.54
C LEU A 251 5.38 68.44 35.05
N SER A 252 6.68 68.24 34.88
CA SER A 252 7.71 69.22 35.27
C SER A 252 7.61 70.50 34.43
N MET A 253 7.37 70.39 33.11
CA MET A 253 7.13 71.54 32.23
C MET A 253 5.86 72.30 32.62
N LYS A 254 4.75 71.58 32.89
CA LYS A 254 3.50 72.20 33.37
C LYS A 254 3.70 72.92 34.70
N LEU A 255 4.43 72.32 35.63
CA LEU A 255 4.75 72.93 36.92
C LEU A 255 5.59 74.20 36.76
N ALA A 256 6.60 74.19 35.88
CA ALA A 256 7.43 75.37 35.60
C ALA A 256 6.60 76.52 34.98
N SER A 257 5.76 76.19 34.00
CA SER A 257 4.82 77.16 33.39
C SER A 257 3.88 77.77 34.43
N GLN A 258 3.27 76.93 35.29
CA GLN A 258 2.40 77.39 36.38
C GLN A 258 3.14 78.28 37.40
N LYS A 259 4.39 77.97 37.72
CA LYS A 259 5.22 78.85 38.57
C LYS A 259 5.44 80.21 37.92
N SER A 260 5.72 80.26 36.62
CA SER A 260 5.88 81.50 35.87
C SER A 260 4.59 82.34 35.88
N GLN A 261 3.45 81.72 35.59
CA GLN A 261 2.14 82.38 35.63
C GLN A 261 1.81 82.94 37.01
N ASN A 262 2.14 82.21 38.08
CA ASN A 262 1.95 82.69 39.45
C ASN A 262 2.84 83.90 39.78
N VAL A 263 4.08 83.93 39.29
CA VAL A 263 4.98 85.08 39.47
C VAL A 263 4.44 86.29 38.71
N GLU A 264 3.97 86.10 37.48
CA GLU A 264 3.39 87.17 36.67
C GLU A 264 2.11 87.74 37.30
N LEU A 265 1.20 86.88 37.77
CA LEU A 265 0.00 87.31 38.50
C LEU A 265 0.36 88.11 39.76
N LYS A 266 1.35 87.65 40.54
CA LYS A 266 1.84 88.40 41.71
C LYS A 266 2.37 89.77 41.32
N SER A 267 3.16 89.86 40.24
CA SER A 267 3.68 91.13 39.72
C SER A 267 2.56 92.06 39.25
N GLN A 268 1.51 91.52 38.60
CA GLN A 268 0.35 92.30 38.18
C GLN A 268 -0.43 92.85 39.39
N PHE A 269 -0.67 92.04 40.42
CA PHE A 269 -1.29 92.49 41.65
C PHE A 269 -0.47 93.56 42.37
N GLU A 270 0.85 93.39 42.45
CA GLU A 270 1.72 94.42 43.03
C GLU A 270 1.65 95.73 42.24
N GLY A 271 1.60 95.66 40.90
CA GLY A 271 1.38 96.82 40.04
C GLY A 271 0.05 97.53 40.32
N LEU A 272 -1.04 96.76 40.47
CA LEU A 272 -2.37 97.30 40.80
C LEU A 272 -2.40 97.95 42.19
N ILE A 273 -1.76 97.35 43.19
CA ILE A 273 -1.64 97.93 44.54
C ILE A 273 -0.94 99.29 44.46
N LYS A 274 0.18 99.40 43.75
CA LYS A 274 0.89 100.68 43.55
C LYS A 274 0.03 101.73 42.85
N GLN A 275 -0.78 101.34 41.87
CA GLN A 275 -1.72 102.25 41.21
C GLN A 275 -2.81 102.71 42.18
N MET A 276 -3.35 101.80 42.99
CA MET A 276 -4.35 102.11 44.01
C MET A 276 -3.78 103.09 45.05
N GLU A 277 -2.57 102.85 45.57
CA GLU A 277 -1.88 103.77 46.49
C GLU A 277 -1.72 105.17 45.89
N LYS A 278 -1.34 105.26 44.60
CA LYS A 278 -1.24 106.54 43.91
C LYS A 278 -2.60 107.25 43.83
N LEU A 279 -3.65 106.52 43.45
CA LEU A 279 -5.02 107.07 43.38
C LEU A 279 -5.53 107.51 44.76
N THR A 280 -5.26 106.75 45.81
CA THR A 280 -5.57 107.14 47.19
C THR A 280 -4.84 108.42 47.57
N GLY A 281 -3.54 108.54 47.25
CA GLY A 281 -2.79 109.76 47.51
C GLY A 281 -3.25 110.96 46.66
N ASP A 282 -3.70 110.75 45.43
CA ASP A 282 -4.35 111.79 44.61
C ASP A 282 -5.68 112.24 45.25
N ALA A 283 -6.47 111.29 45.79
CA ALA A 283 -7.72 111.57 46.47
C ALA A 283 -7.49 112.33 47.79
N ASP A 284 -6.49 111.97 48.58
CA ASP A 284 -6.12 112.67 49.82
C ASP A 284 -5.71 114.12 49.54
N ARG A 285 -4.86 114.35 48.51
CA ARG A 285 -4.50 115.70 48.05
C ARG A 285 -5.70 116.49 47.56
N SER A 286 -6.62 115.84 46.83
CA SER A 286 -7.86 116.48 46.40
C SER A 286 -8.74 116.85 47.59
N ASN A 287 -8.83 115.99 48.62
CA ASN A 287 -9.57 116.26 49.84
C ASN A 287 -8.96 117.43 50.63
N GLU A 288 -7.64 117.49 50.77
CA GLU A 288 -6.94 118.63 51.38
C GLU A 288 -7.25 119.94 50.66
N LEU A 289 -7.22 119.94 49.32
CA LEU A 289 -7.55 121.13 48.53
C LEU A 289 -9.00 121.57 48.74
N VAL A 290 -9.95 120.62 48.83
CA VAL A 290 -11.36 120.94 49.11
C VAL A 290 -11.50 121.62 50.47
N VAL A 291 -10.82 121.16 51.52
CA VAL A 291 -10.83 121.80 52.84
C VAL A 291 -10.31 123.24 52.77
N VAL A 292 -9.16 123.46 52.11
CA VAL A 292 -8.61 124.81 51.93
C VAL A 292 -9.57 125.73 51.16
N LEU A 293 -10.24 125.20 50.13
CA LEU A 293 -11.24 125.97 49.38
C LEU A 293 -12.48 126.28 50.22
N GLN A 294 -12.90 125.37 51.10
CA GLN A 294 -14.00 125.61 52.05
C GLN A 294 -13.64 126.71 53.04
N GLU A 295 -12.44 126.68 53.63
CA GLU A 295 -11.95 127.74 54.52
C GLU A 295 -11.94 129.11 53.84
N LYS A 296 -11.44 129.18 52.59
CA LYS A 296 -11.47 130.43 51.81
C LYS A 296 -12.88 130.90 51.46
N LEU A 297 -13.80 129.97 51.24
CA LEU A 297 -15.20 130.29 50.99
C LEU A 297 -15.84 130.89 52.24
N GLU A 298 -15.57 130.32 53.41
CA GLU A 298 -16.02 130.83 54.71
C GLU A 298 -15.43 132.21 55.02
N GLU A 299 -14.14 132.43 54.78
CA GLU A 299 -13.50 133.75 54.90
C GLU A 299 -14.18 134.80 54.01
N LYS A 300 -14.52 134.43 52.77
CA LYS A 300 -15.20 135.31 51.81
C LYS A 300 -16.65 135.56 52.21
N GLU A 301 -17.35 134.56 52.74
CA GLU A 301 -18.70 134.68 53.26
C GLU A 301 -18.72 135.63 54.48
N ASP A 302 -17.77 135.48 55.41
CA ASP A 302 -17.56 136.40 56.53
C ASP A 302 -17.28 137.84 56.07
N GLU A 303 -16.44 138.01 55.04
CA GLU A 303 -16.15 139.33 54.45
C GLU A 303 -17.41 139.94 53.82
N ILE A 304 -18.20 139.15 53.10
CA ILE A 304 -19.50 139.56 52.55
C ILE A 304 -20.44 139.98 53.66
N GLN A 305 -20.59 139.18 54.73
CA GLN A 305 -21.44 139.52 55.87
C GLN A 305 -20.99 140.82 56.56
N ARG A 306 -19.69 141.04 56.74
CA ARG A 306 -19.15 142.29 57.27
C ARG A 306 -19.48 143.49 56.38
N LEU A 307 -19.27 143.36 55.07
CA LEU A 307 -19.60 144.42 54.10
C LEU A 307 -21.10 144.69 54.05
N GLN A 308 -21.94 143.66 54.13
CA GLN A 308 -23.40 143.80 54.23
C GLN A 308 -23.81 144.57 55.49
N HIS A 309 -23.23 144.24 56.66
CA HIS A 309 -23.46 144.98 57.89
C HIS A 309 -23.02 146.44 57.79
N GLN A 310 -21.86 146.72 57.16
CA GLN A 310 -21.41 148.09 56.91
C GLN A 310 -22.34 148.85 55.96
N LEU A 311 -22.84 148.21 54.90
CA LEU A 311 -23.81 148.81 53.99
C LEU A 311 -25.13 149.11 54.68
N GLN A 312 -25.64 148.20 55.53
CA GLN A 312 -26.84 148.44 56.34
C GLN A 312 -26.63 149.61 57.31
N HIS A 313 -25.49 149.66 58.00
CA HIS A 313 -25.15 150.76 58.88
C HIS A 313 -25.03 152.11 58.13
N ASN A 314 -24.35 152.12 56.97
CA ASN A 314 -24.25 153.30 56.13
C ASN A 314 -25.62 153.72 55.55
N SER A 315 -26.49 152.78 55.22
CA SER A 315 -27.86 153.05 54.80
C SER A 315 -28.67 153.72 55.91
N ILE A 316 -28.53 153.26 57.16
CA ILE A 316 -29.17 153.88 58.33
C ILE A 316 -28.63 155.31 58.55
N ILE A 317 -27.33 155.54 58.36
CA ILE A 317 -26.73 156.89 58.43
C ILE A 317 -27.26 157.78 57.28
N VAL A 318 -27.37 157.26 56.06
CA VAL A 318 -27.93 158.02 54.92
C VAL A 318 -29.41 158.32 55.13
N GLU A 319 -30.19 157.40 55.70
CA GLU A 319 -31.57 157.67 56.13
C GLU A 319 -31.62 158.75 57.22
N GLN A 320 -30.70 158.74 58.19
CA GLN A 320 -30.58 159.81 59.19
C GLN A 320 -30.17 161.15 58.57
N ILE A 321 -29.31 161.16 57.55
CA ILE A 321 -28.91 162.37 56.82
C ILE A 321 -30.07 162.90 55.95
N ASN A 322 -30.80 162.03 55.24
CA ASN A 322 -31.97 162.44 54.45
C ASN A 322 -33.12 162.96 55.34
N VAL A 323 -33.35 162.36 56.51
CA VAL A 323 -34.32 162.87 57.49
C VAL A 323 -33.90 164.25 58.02
N SER A 324 -32.60 164.55 58.11
CA SER A 324 -32.11 165.87 58.53
C SER A 324 -32.10 166.96 57.44
N VAL A 325 -32.25 166.60 56.15
CA VAL A 325 -32.26 167.57 55.03
C VAL A 325 -33.68 167.96 54.61
N ASP A 326 -34.68 167.10 54.83
CA ASP A 326 -36.08 167.42 54.49
C ASP A 326 -36.83 168.17 55.61
N ASP A 327 -36.25 168.34 56.81
CA ASP A 327 -36.90 168.98 57.98
C ASP A 327 -36.43 170.44 58.27
N GLU A 328 -35.53 171.01 57.45
CA GLU A 328 -35.14 172.44 57.55
C GLU A 328 -35.80 173.36 56.49
N GLY A 329 -36.69 172.83 55.64
CA GLY A 329 -37.25 173.57 54.50
C GLY A 329 -38.61 174.27 54.70
N VAL A 330 -39.33 174.04 55.80
CA VAL A 330 -40.72 174.54 55.96
C VAL A 330 -41.05 174.94 57.40
N ALA A 331 -40.37 175.94 57.97
CA ALA A 331 -40.94 176.80 59.03
C ALA A 331 -39.98 177.93 59.45
N SER A 332 -39.87 179.01 58.66
CA SER A 332 -39.64 180.35 59.21
C SER A 332 -39.96 181.48 58.23
N ILE A 333 -41.09 182.15 58.53
CA ILE A 333 -41.26 183.62 58.55
C ILE A 333 -41.68 184.31 57.23
N GLN A 334 -43.00 184.45 57.08
CA GLN A 334 -43.62 185.72 56.69
C GLN A 334 -43.68 186.64 57.92
N GLN A 335 -42.96 187.77 57.95
CA GLN A 335 -43.47 189.08 58.42
C GLN A 335 -42.42 190.21 58.34
N GLU A 336 -42.92 191.39 57.96
CA GLU A 336 -42.32 192.75 57.80
C GLU A 336 -42.19 193.14 56.32
N GLN A 337 -43.19 193.72 55.64
CA GLN A 337 -43.86 195.03 55.84
C GLN A 337 -42.92 196.21 56.11
N MET A 338 -42.97 197.19 55.18
CA MET A 338 -43.04 198.67 55.35
C MET A 338 -42.35 199.28 56.58
N GLU A 339 -41.52 200.31 56.53
CA GLU A 339 -41.47 201.50 55.66
C GLU A 339 -40.15 202.26 55.98
N ASN A 340 -39.61 202.99 54.99
CA ASN A 340 -38.37 203.80 54.94
C ASN A 340 -37.09 203.14 54.42
#